data_AF-A0AAF0RK59-F1
#
_entry.id   AF-A0AAF0RK59-F1
#
_cell.length_a   1.000
_cell.length_b   1.000
_cell.length_c   1.000
_cell.angle_alpha   90.00
_cell.angle_beta   90.00
_cell.angle_gamma   90.00
#
_symmetry.space_group_name_H-M   'P 1'
#
loop_
_entity.id
_entity.type
_entity.pdbx_description
1 polymer ?
#
loop_
_entity_poly.entity_id
_entity_poly.type
_entity_poly.pdbx_seq_one_letter_code
_entity_poly.pdbx_strand_id
1 'polypeptide(L)'
;MTSSTILRKQQTGEPTNNGGHFGTHTRPAAEVTLPAAGDGPSPRHVALAAEHGAYFPDSPGANPKHWWRVDRVKAALTDEEPDGLSYTEAFGWRSVNQNIIPMVHEWLQKEQLPWIADELDRQEQASRDQANGHAPAAQRPSWRARADRLRQLADRVRAISDEMFDDARASALAPTMEESIAEQRRAATQQVLADRARREAAAAAGRAAAKKAPVFDEVNRRRRGQKFFTAEMKRWPKIGTHQNTPLDEIPIVGHYFAGPFDFWAAEYDPHTGEAWGFTRIDGHGDGEWGHQQMPALEQRLIGPLHQPIERETVWSKRPFGTVERY
;
A
#
# COMPACT_ATOMS: atom_id res chain seq x y z
N MET A 1 -14.36 -39.20 -7.45
CA MET A 1 -13.93 -38.70 -6.13
C MET A 1 -12.63 -37.95 -6.35
N THR A 2 -12.68 -36.62 -6.33
CA THR A 2 -11.51 -35.75 -6.56
C THR A 2 -10.73 -35.63 -5.25
N SER A 3 -9.52 -36.18 -5.21
CA SER A 3 -8.60 -36.04 -4.08
C SER A 3 -8.22 -34.57 -3.93
N SER A 4 -8.65 -33.93 -2.84
CA SER A 4 -8.40 -32.52 -2.57
C SER A 4 -7.12 -32.39 -1.75
N THR A 5 -6.02 -32.02 -2.40
CA THR A 5 -4.76 -31.73 -1.72
C THR A 5 -4.85 -30.37 -1.04
N ILE A 6 -4.92 -30.34 0.30
CA ILE A 6 -4.86 -29.10 1.07
C ILE A 6 -3.39 -28.72 1.29
N LEU A 7 -3.01 -27.53 0.84
CA LEU A 7 -1.77 -26.87 1.25
C LEU A 7 -1.92 -26.47 2.73
N ARG A 8 -1.05 -27.00 3.61
CA ARG A 8 -0.92 -26.57 5.02
C ARG A 8 -0.62 -25.07 5.06
N LYS A 9 -1.65 -24.23 5.19
CA LYS A 9 -1.47 -22.80 5.45
C LYS A 9 -1.11 -22.66 6.92
N GLN A 10 0.12 -22.23 7.20
CA GLN A 10 0.50 -21.77 8.52
C GLN A 10 -0.27 -20.46 8.77
N GLN A 11 -1.41 -20.55 9.45
CA GLN A 11 -2.18 -19.37 9.82
C GLN A 11 -1.57 -18.75 11.08
N THR A 12 -0.81 -17.68 10.89
CA THR A 12 -0.57 -16.70 11.96
C THR A 12 -1.86 -15.89 12.10
N GLY A 13 -2.79 -16.37 12.91
CA GLY A 13 -4.10 -15.74 13.09
C GLY A 13 -3.98 -14.33 13.67
N GLU A 14 -4.21 -13.31 12.85
CA GLU A 14 -4.87 -12.10 13.30
C GLU A 14 -6.34 -12.15 12.83
N PRO A 15 -7.31 -11.90 13.71
CA PRO A 15 -8.72 -11.86 13.33
C PRO A 15 -9.00 -10.58 12.53
N THR A 16 -9.42 -10.71 11.27
CA THR A 16 -9.90 -9.56 10.49
C THR A 16 -11.42 -9.43 10.57
N ASN A 17 -11.86 -8.25 11.02
CA ASN A 17 -13.27 -7.85 11.22
C ASN A 17 -13.92 -7.31 9.93
N ASN A 18 -13.61 -7.86 8.76
CA ASN A 18 -14.21 -7.36 7.52
C ASN A 18 -15.20 -8.37 6.94
N GLY A 19 -16.41 -8.33 7.49
CA GLY A 19 -17.62 -8.81 6.82
C GLY A 19 -17.67 -8.23 5.41
N GLY A 20 -17.58 -9.11 4.41
CA GLY A 20 -17.45 -8.73 3.02
C GLY A 20 -18.66 -7.95 2.52
N HIS A 21 -18.43 -6.72 2.08
CA HIS A 21 -19.26 -6.01 1.10
C HIS A 21 -18.38 -5.06 0.27
N PHE A 22 -18.30 -5.30 -1.04
CA PHE A 22 -17.76 -4.36 -2.01
C PHE A 22 -18.93 -3.65 -2.70
N GLY A 23 -19.12 -2.36 -2.40
CA GLY A 23 -20.09 -1.52 -3.09
C GLY A 23 -19.47 -0.85 -4.32
N THR A 24 -20.08 -1.02 -5.49
CA THR A 24 -19.76 -0.28 -6.71
C THR A 24 -20.55 1.03 -6.75
N HIS A 25 -19.88 2.17 -6.65
CA HIS A 25 -20.49 3.47 -6.92
C HIS A 25 -20.07 3.97 -8.31
N THR A 26 -21.01 3.95 -9.26
CA THR A 26 -20.94 4.72 -10.50
C THR A 26 -21.50 6.12 -10.25
N ARG A 27 -20.66 7.15 -10.39
CA ARG A 27 -21.12 8.56 -10.43
C ARG A 27 -21.21 9.05 -11.89
N PRO A 28 -22.26 9.80 -12.27
CA PRO A 28 -22.37 10.39 -13.60
C PRO A 28 -21.36 11.54 -13.80
N ALA A 29 -20.84 11.66 -15.04
CA ALA A 29 -19.75 12.59 -15.40
C ALA A 29 -20.07 14.08 -15.20
N ALA A 30 -21.33 14.46 -15.01
CA ALA A 30 -21.78 15.85 -14.89
C ALA A 30 -21.59 16.46 -13.48
N GLU A 31 -21.25 15.65 -12.46
CA GLU A 31 -21.06 16.10 -11.07
C GLU A 31 -19.57 16.23 -10.65
N VAL A 32 -18.64 16.14 -11.60
CA VAL A 32 -17.22 16.33 -11.30
C VAL A 32 -16.90 17.82 -11.32
N THR A 33 -17.11 18.48 -10.19
CA THR A 33 -16.43 19.75 -9.92
C THR A 33 -14.95 19.41 -9.74
N LEU A 34 -14.12 19.73 -10.74
CA LEU A 34 -12.67 19.57 -10.62
C LEU A 34 -12.21 20.46 -9.46
N PRO A 35 -11.45 19.91 -8.48
CA PRO A 35 -10.93 20.72 -7.40
C PRO A 35 -10.08 21.87 -7.97
N ALA A 36 -10.13 23.03 -7.29
CA ALA A 36 -9.20 24.11 -7.54
C ALA A 36 -7.77 23.56 -7.59
N ALA A 37 -6.95 24.06 -8.52
CA ALA A 37 -5.62 23.56 -8.83
C ALA A 37 -4.83 23.20 -7.55
N GLY A 38 -4.74 21.90 -7.24
CA GLY A 38 -3.89 21.42 -6.17
C GLY A 38 -2.41 21.59 -6.52
N ASP A 39 -1.53 21.26 -5.57
CA ASP A 39 -0.06 21.36 -5.69
C ASP A 39 0.57 20.42 -6.75
N GLY A 40 -0.19 19.97 -7.75
CA GLY A 40 0.33 19.08 -8.78
C GLY A 40 -0.62 18.78 -9.95
N PRO A 41 -0.22 17.86 -10.84
CA PRO A 41 -0.98 17.50 -12.02
C PRO A 41 -2.37 16.91 -11.68
N SER A 42 -3.40 17.38 -12.39
CA SER A 42 -4.75 16.82 -12.33
C SER A 42 -4.89 15.62 -13.28
N PRO A 43 -5.97 14.83 -13.18
CA PRO A 43 -6.25 13.77 -14.17
C PRO A 43 -6.29 14.27 -15.62
N ARG A 44 -6.73 15.51 -15.84
CA ARG A 44 -6.68 16.16 -17.16
C ARG A 44 -5.26 16.31 -17.67
N HIS A 45 -4.32 16.72 -16.83
CA HIS A 45 -2.91 16.87 -17.21
C HIS A 45 -2.27 15.51 -17.55
N VAL A 46 -2.65 14.46 -16.83
CA VAL A 46 -2.21 13.08 -17.13
C VAL A 46 -2.74 12.63 -18.49
N ALA A 47 -4.01 12.90 -18.80
CA ALA A 47 -4.60 12.54 -20.09
C ALA A 47 -3.92 13.27 -21.26
N LEU A 48 -3.70 14.59 -21.14
CA LEU A 48 -2.99 15.38 -22.14
C LEU A 48 -1.55 14.89 -22.36
N ALA A 49 -0.86 14.55 -21.26
CA ALA A 49 0.48 14.00 -21.32
C ALA A 49 0.53 12.62 -22.01
N ALA A 50 -0.43 11.75 -21.73
CA ALA A 50 -0.53 10.45 -22.38
C ALA A 50 -0.83 10.57 -23.88
N GLU A 51 -1.77 11.44 -24.26
CA GLU A 51 -2.10 11.72 -25.66
C GLU A 51 -0.88 12.28 -26.41
N HIS A 52 -0.21 13.29 -25.86
CA HIS A 52 0.97 13.88 -26.48
C HIS A 52 2.15 12.91 -26.52
N GLY A 53 2.39 12.17 -25.44
CA GLY A 53 3.48 11.19 -25.33
C GLY A 53 3.33 10.00 -26.27
N ALA A 54 2.11 9.67 -26.71
CA ALA A 54 1.88 8.64 -27.73
C ALA A 54 2.51 9.01 -29.09
N TYR A 55 2.63 10.31 -29.40
CA TYR A 55 3.22 10.80 -30.66
C TYR A 55 4.66 11.30 -30.45
N PHE A 56 4.96 11.86 -29.28
CA PHE A 56 6.24 12.50 -28.96
C PHE A 56 6.72 12.09 -27.55
N PRO A 57 7.19 10.85 -27.37
CA PRO A 57 7.50 10.31 -26.04
C PRO A 57 8.64 11.04 -25.32
N ASP A 58 9.58 11.62 -26.08
CA ASP A 58 10.74 12.34 -25.54
C ASP A 58 10.48 13.84 -25.33
N SER A 59 9.27 14.33 -25.67
CA SER A 59 8.93 15.75 -25.50
C SER A 59 8.55 16.05 -24.04
N PRO A 60 8.84 17.26 -23.52
CA PRO A 60 8.29 17.73 -22.25
C PRO A 60 6.76 17.56 -22.15
N GLY A 61 6.05 17.63 -23.28
CA GLY A 61 4.61 17.41 -23.37
C GLY A 61 4.15 16.00 -22.94
N ALA A 62 5.03 15.01 -22.88
CA ALA A 62 4.76 13.68 -22.35
C ALA A 62 4.73 13.63 -20.81
N ASN A 63 5.11 14.72 -20.11
CA ASN A 63 5.10 14.81 -18.66
C ASN A 63 3.84 15.55 -18.17
N PRO A 64 3.00 14.97 -17.28
CA PRO A 64 1.84 15.65 -16.72
C PRO A 64 2.16 16.98 -16.03
N LYS A 65 3.35 17.13 -15.44
CA LYS A 65 3.78 18.40 -14.84
C LYS A 65 3.97 19.52 -15.87
N HIS A 66 4.28 19.21 -17.13
CA HIS A 66 4.38 20.22 -18.18
C HIS A 66 3.04 20.94 -18.38
N TRP A 67 1.95 20.19 -18.57
CA TRP A 67 0.61 20.77 -18.76
C TRP A 67 0.10 21.52 -17.52
N TRP A 68 0.43 21.02 -16.32
CA TRP A 68 0.15 21.73 -15.08
C TRP A 68 0.88 23.08 -14.99
N ARG A 69 2.16 23.14 -15.37
CA ARG A 69 2.92 24.40 -15.45
C ARG A 69 2.35 25.36 -16.49
N VAL A 70 1.96 24.84 -17.66
CA VAL A 70 1.29 25.64 -18.70
C VAL A 70 0.02 26.28 -18.13
N ASP A 71 -0.80 25.55 -17.39
CA ASP A 71 -2.01 26.10 -16.78
C ASP A 71 -1.70 27.12 -15.66
N ARG A 72 -0.60 26.95 -14.90
CA ARG A 72 -0.12 27.98 -13.96
C ARG A 72 0.35 29.26 -14.66
N VAL A 73 1.03 29.15 -15.79
CA VAL A 73 1.39 30.33 -16.60
C VAL A 73 0.11 31.00 -17.11
N LYS A 74 -0.85 30.24 -17.64
CA LYS A 74 -2.15 30.81 -18.08
C LYS A 74 -2.88 31.52 -16.95
N ALA A 75 -2.89 30.96 -15.75
CA ALA A 75 -3.48 31.62 -14.57
C ALA A 75 -2.78 32.96 -14.26
N ALA A 76 -1.44 33.02 -14.37
CA ALA A 76 -0.70 34.27 -14.21
C ALA A 76 -1.00 35.30 -15.32
N LEU A 77 -1.25 34.84 -16.55
CA LEU A 77 -1.68 35.71 -17.65
C LEU A 77 -3.04 36.35 -17.34
N THR A 78 -3.94 35.64 -16.67
CA THR A 78 -5.30 36.12 -16.36
C THR A 78 -5.44 36.94 -15.07
N ASP A 79 -4.34 37.41 -14.46
CA ASP A 79 -4.45 38.27 -13.27
C ASP A 79 -5.34 39.49 -13.54
N GLU A 80 -6.18 39.81 -12.56
CA GLU A 80 -7.01 41.00 -12.59
C GLU A 80 -6.16 42.28 -12.58
N GLU A 81 -6.70 43.33 -13.20
CA GLU A 81 -6.11 44.66 -13.15
C GLU A 81 -6.08 45.16 -11.70
N PRO A 82 -4.93 45.64 -11.18
CA PRO A 82 -4.86 46.15 -9.81
C PRO A 82 -5.84 47.29 -9.57
N ASP A 83 -6.49 47.28 -8.41
CA ASP A 83 -7.30 48.40 -7.98
C ASP A 83 -6.46 49.68 -7.84
N GLY A 84 -7.06 50.83 -8.15
CA GLY A 84 -6.45 52.14 -7.92
C GLY A 84 -5.46 52.62 -8.98
N LEU A 85 -5.33 51.93 -10.12
CA LEU A 85 -4.59 52.46 -11.27
C LEU A 85 -5.29 53.72 -11.83
N SER A 86 -4.50 54.73 -12.20
CA SER A 86 -5.01 55.83 -13.01
C SER A 86 -5.43 55.33 -14.40
N TYR A 87 -6.27 56.11 -15.11
CA TYR A 87 -6.71 55.75 -16.47
C TYR A 87 -5.55 55.43 -17.43
N THR A 88 -4.45 56.17 -17.35
CA THR A 88 -3.28 55.95 -18.21
C THR A 88 -2.50 54.70 -17.80
N GLU A 89 -2.37 54.41 -16.51
CA GLU A 89 -1.73 53.18 -16.02
C GLU A 89 -2.56 51.93 -16.39
N ALA A 90 -3.88 52.00 -16.21
CA ALA A 90 -4.85 51.00 -16.65
C ALA A 90 -4.74 50.69 -18.15
N PHE A 91 -4.53 51.72 -18.98
CA PHE A 91 -4.30 51.54 -20.42
C PHE A 91 -3.00 50.77 -20.70
N GLY A 92 -1.92 51.10 -19.99
CA GLY A 92 -0.65 50.40 -20.08
C GLY A 92 -0.75 48.92 -19.70
N TRP A 93 -1.44 48.64 -18.60
CA TRP A 93 -1.73 47.28 -18.13
C TRP A 93 -2.52 46.48 -19.17
N ARG A 94 -3.67 47.01 -19.62
CA ARG A 94 -4.53 46.36 -20.62
C ARG A 94 -3.81 46.13 -21.96
N SER A 95 -2.86 46.98 -22.31
CA SER A 95 -2.04 46.80 -23.51
C SER A 95 -1.19 45.51 -23.47
N VAL A 96 -0.70 45.09 -22.30
CA VAL A 96 -0.04 43.78 -22.16
C VAL A 96 -1.04 42.66 -22.40
N ASN A 97 -2.23 42.77 -21.80
CA ASN A 97 -3.27 41.75 -21.93
C ASN A 97 -3.77 41.58 -23.37
N GLN A 98 -3.85 42.68 -24.12
CA GLN A 98 -4.34 42.64 -25.50
C GLN A 98 -3.27 42.18 -26.50
N ASN A 99 -2.00 42.54 -26.29
CA ASN A 99 -0.97 42.37 -27.32
C ASN A 99 0.05 41.28 -27.00
N ILE A 100 0.42 41.11 -25.72
CA ILE A 100 1.50 40.21 -25.31
C ILE A 100 0.95 38.85 -24.88
N ILE A 101 -0.15 38.82 -24.12
CA ILE A 101 -0.74 37.57 -23.65
C ILE A 101 -1.09 36.60 -24.80
N PRO A 102 -1.70 37.03 -25.92
CA PRO A 102 -1.96 36.13 -27.05
C PRO A 102 -0.68 35.50 -27.63
N MET A 103 0.41 36.27 -27.68
CA MET A 103 1.71 35.78 -28.16
C MET A 103 2.30 34.76 -27.18
N VAL A 104 2.25 35.03 -25.87
CA VAL A 104 2.70 34.08 -24.85
C VAL A 104 1.89 32.78 -24.89
N HIS A 105 0.58 32.86 -25.15
CA HIS A 105 -0.25 31.67 -25.34
C HIS A 105 0.21 30.81 -26.52
N GLU A 106 0.60 31.43 -27.62
CA GLU A 106 1.16 30.73 -28.78
C GLU A 106 2.54 30.14 -28.45
N TRP A 107 3.40 30.89 -27.76
CA TRP A 107 4.74 30.43 -27.37
C TRP A 107 4.69 29.26 -26.40
N LEU A 108 3.74 29.21 -25.47
CA LEU A 108 3.56 28.07 -24.57
C LEU A 108 3.33 26.74 -25.31
N GLN A 109 2.95 26.78 -26.60
CA GLN A 109 2.78 25.58 -27.42
C GLN A 109 4.05 25.19 -28.18
N LYS A 110 5.00 26.12 -28.36
CA LYS A 110 6.12 25.97 -29.30
C LYS A 110 7.50 26.11 -28.65
N GLU A 111 7.60 26.93 -27.62
CA GLU A 111 8.85 27.40 -27.02
C GLU A 111 8.98 26.95 -25.57
N GLN A 112 10.22 27.00 -25.05
CA GLN A 112 10.50 26.66 -23.66
C GLN A 112 10.27 27.87 -22.74
N LEU A 113 9.82 27.60 -21.51
CA LEU A 113 9.55 28.64 -20.49
C LEU A 113 10.71 29.63 -20.23
N PRO A 114 12.00 29.23 -20.18
CA PRO A 114 13.10 30.16 -19.99
C PRO A 114 13.15 31.25 -21.07
N TRP A 115 12.97 30.86 -22.34
CA TRP A 115 12.99 31.79 -23.45
C TRP A 115 11.84 32.79 -23.38
N ILE A 116 10.65 32.35 -22.94
CA ILE A 116 9.49 33.22 -22.74
C ILE A 116 9.79 34.28 -21.66
N ALA A 117 10.45 33.89 -20.56
CA ALA A 117 10.86 34.85 -19.53
C ALA A 117 11.84 35.90 -20.07
N ASP A 118 12.85 35.48 -20.84
CA ASP A 118 13.83 36.39 -21.45
C ASP A 118 13.20 37.35 -22.47
N GLU A 119 12.20 36.90 -23.23
CA GLU A 119 11.45 37.78 -24.13
C GLU A 119 10.59 38.78 -23.35
N LEU A 120 9.95 38.37 -22.25
CA LEU A 120 9.19 39.29 -21.39
C LEU A 120 10.11 40.34 -20.75
N ASP A 121 11.32 39.97 -20.33
CA ASP A 121 12.33 40.92 -19.83
C ASP A 121 12.75 41.93 -20.91
N ARG A 122 12.94 41.50 -22.16
CA ARG A 122 13.25 42.41 -23.27
C ARG A 122 12.11 43.40 -23.54
N GLN A 123 10.87 42.94 -23.50
CA GLN A 123 9.69 43.81 -23.66
C GLN A 123 9.52 44.76 -22.46
N GLU A 124 9.85 44.30 -21.26
CA GLU A 124 9.86 45.10 -20.03
C GLU A 124 10.85 46.24 -20.12
N GLN A 125 12.11 45.93 -20.48
CA GLN A 125 13.17 46.92 -20.63
C GLN A 125 12.82 47.94 -21.71
N ALA A 126 12.33 47.48 -22.86
CA ALA A 126 11.87 48.38 -23.93
C ALA A 126 10.76 49.32 -23.45
N SER A 127 9.84 48.84 -22.62
CA SER A 127 8.77 49.67 -22.03
C SER A 127 9.31 50.69 -21.02
N ARG A 128 10.33 50.33 -20.23
CA ARG A 128 11.04 51.28 -19.33
C ARG A 128 11.77 52.36 -20.10
N ASP A 129 12.44 52.00 -21.19
CA ASP A 129 13.17 52.96 -22.03
C ASP A 129 12.21 53.97 -22.67
N GLN A 130 11.04 53.51 -23.13
CA GLN A 130 9.96 54.39 -23.59
C GLN A 130 9.51 55.35 -22.49
N ALA A 131 9.26 54.86 -21.28
CA ALA A 131 8.86 55.70 -20.15
C ALA A 131 9.90 56.76 -19.74
N ASN A 132 11.19 56.47 -19.92
CA ASN A 132 12.28 57.32 -19.42
C ASN A 132 12.79 58.32 -20.46
N GLY A 133 12.78 57.99 -21.75
CA GLY A 133 13.47 58.79 -22.77
C GLY A 133 12.64 59.21 -23.98
N HIS A 134 11.61 58.44 -24.34
CA HIS A 134 11.03 58.54 -25.70
C HIS A 134 9.53 58.86 -25.71
N ALA A 135 8.79 58.54 -24.66
CA ALA A 135 7.36 58.82 -24.59
C ALA A 135 7.06 60.27 -24.15
N PRO A 136 6.02 60.91 -24.73
CA PRO A 136 5.45 62.14 -24.23
C PRO A 136 5.12 62.05 -22.74
N ALA A 137 5.28 63.14 -21.99
CA ALA A 137 5.11 63.14 -20.53
C ALA A 137 3.77 62.52 -20.07
N ALA A 138 2.68 62.78 -20.78
CA ALA A 138 1.35 62.24 -20.48
C ALA A 138 1.23 60.71 -20.66
N GLN A 139 2.09 60.09 -21.46
CA GLN A 139 2.10 58.64 -21.71
C GLN A 139 3.11 57.89 -20.83
N ARG A 140 4.02 58.58 -20.15
CA ARG A 140 5.01 57.91 -19.29
C ARG A 140 4.38 57.01 -18.21
N PRO A 141 3.27 57.38 -17.55
CA PRO A 141 2.60 56.49 -16.59
C PRO A 141 2.12 55.19 -17.23
N SER A 142 1.58 55.21 -18.46
CA SER A 142 1.13 53.99 -19.13
C SER A 142 2.29 53.05 -19.47
N TRP A 143 3.40 53.60 -19.94
CA TRP A 143 4.61 52.81 -20.23
C TRP A 143 5.23 52.20 -18.96
N ARG A 144 5.19 52.92 -17.82
CA ARG A 144 5.63 52.38 -16.52
C ARG A 144 4.73 51.23 -16.07
N ALA A 145 3.41 51.41 -16.09
CA ALA A 145 2.47 50.34 -15.73
C ALA A 145 2.61 49.10 -16.64
N ARG A 146 2.85 49.31 -17.95
CA ARG A 146 3.15 48.23 -18.89
C ARG A 146 4.44 47.49 -18.49
N ALA A 147 5.52 48.21 -18.19
CA ALA A 147 6.78 47.61 -17.76
C ALA A 147 6.62 46.81 -16.45
N ASP A 148 5.90 47.35 -15.48
CA ASP A 148 5.71 46.68 -14.19
C ASP A 148 4.86 45.41 -14.34
N ARG A 149 3.83 45.39 -15.21
CA ARG A 149 3.11 44.16 -15.56
C ARG A 149 4.01 43.13 -16.22
N LEU A 150 4.83 43.55 -17.20
CA LEU A 150 5.75 42.64 -17.90
C LEU A 150 6.76 42.02 -16.93
N ARG A 151 7.30 42.80 -15.98
CA ARG A 151 8.16 42.28 -14.91
C ARG A 151 7.45 41.23 -14.06
N GLN A 152 6.25 41.52 -13.59
CA GLN A 152 5.48 40.56 -12.78
C GLN A 152 5.23 39.24 -13.54
N LEU A 153 4.92 39.32 -14.83
CA LEU A 153 4.76 38.13 -15.68
C LEU A 153 6.09 37.38 -15.86
N ALA A 154 7.17 38.09 -16.15
CA ALA A 154 8.50 37.50 -16.31
C ALA A 154 8.95 36.76 -15.04
N ASP A 155 8.77 37.38 -13.87
CA ASP A 155 9.13 36.78 -12.57
C ASP A 155 8.34 35.50 -12.30
N ARG A 156 7.03 35.48 -12.60
CA ARG A 156 6.20 34.28 -12.44
C ARG A 156 6.58 33.16 -13.41
N VAL A 157 6.82 33.49 -14.69
CA VAL A 157 7.27 32.50 -15.68
C VAL A 157 8.64 31.94 -15.29
N ARG A 158 9.55 32.78 -14.80
CA ARG A 158 10.88 32.37 -14.32
C ARG A 158 10.77 31.42 -13.13
N ALA A 159 9.94 31.73 -12.13
CA ALA A 159 9.71 30.84 -11.00
C ALA A 159 9.21 29.44 -11.44
N ILE A 160 8.27 29.39 -12.39
CA ILE A 160 7.77 28.12 -12.94
C ILE A 160 8.86 27.39 -13.76
N SER A 161 9.71 28.14 -14.45
CA SER A 161 10.87 27.61 -15.18
C SER A 161 11.92 27.02 -14.25
N ASP A 162 12.21 27.68 -13.12
CA ASP A 162 13.16 27.20 -12.12
C ASP A 162 12.69 25.88 -11.51
N GLU A 163 11.40 25.76 -11.20
CA GLU A 163 10.80 24.48 -10.78
C GLU A 163 10.94 23.37 -11.83
N MET A 164 10.96 23.72 -13.13
CA MET A 164 11.19 22.75 -14.20
C MET A 164 12.64 22.27 -14.23
N PHE A 165 13.60 23.17 -14.02
CA PHE A 165 15.02 22.82 -13.91
C PHE A 165 15.32 22.00 -12.66
N ASP A 166 14.70 22.32 -11.53
CA ASP A 166 14.84 21.56 -10.30
C ASP A 166 14.30 20.14 -10.46
N ASP A 167 13.15 19.97 -11.11
CA ASP A 167 12.60 18.65 -11.45
C ASP A 167 13.52 17.87 -12.41
N ALA A 168 14.08 18.53 -13.42
CA ALA A 168 15.01 17.90 -14.35
C ALA A 168 16.29 17.46 -13.64
N ARG A 169 16.81 18.29 -12.72
CA ARG A 169 17.97 17.98 -11.89
C ARG A 169 17.67 16.82 -10.93
N ALA A 170 16.52 16.83 -10.27
CA ALA A 170 16.07 15.74 -9.40
C ALA A 170 15.91 14.44 -10.19
N SER A 171 15.38 14.50 -11.42
CA SER A 171 15.25 13.33 -12.30
C SER A 171 16.60 12.81 -12.78
N ALA A 172 17.57 13.69 -13.05
CA ALA A 172 18.94 13.29 -13.43
C ALA A 172 19.71 12.67 -12.26
N LEU A 173 19.35 13.01 -11.02
CA LEU A 173 19.91 12.41 -9.80
C LEU A 173 19.14 11.16 -9.34
N ALA A 174 17.96 10.89 -9.90
CA ALA A 174 17.20 9.70 -9.56
C ALA A 174 17.96 8.46 -10.04
N PRO A 175 17.99 7.37 -9.23
CA PRO A 175 18.60 6.13 -9.67
C PRO A 175 17.92 5.67 -10.95
N THR A 176 18.74 5.20 -11.89
CA THR A 176 18.24 4.57 -13.11
C THR A 176 17.36 3.37 -12.75
N MET A 177 16.48 2.96 -13.68
CA MET A 177 15.66 1.75 -13.49
C MET A 177 16.53 0.53 -13.17
N GLU A 178 17.71 0.42 -13.79
CA GLU A 178 18.67 -0.65 -13.54
C GLU A 178 19.26 -0.57 -12.13
N GLU A 179 19.67 0.61 -11.66
CA GLU A 179 20.15 0.82 -10.29
C GLU A 179 19.06 0.53 -9.26
N SER A 180 17.82 0.96 -9.51
CA SER A 180 16.67 0.67 -8.65
C SER A 180 16.38 -0.82 -8.57
N ILE A 181 16.40 -1.55 -9.70
CA ILE A 181 16.27 -3.01 -9.72
C ILE A 181 17.43 -3.68 -8.97
N ALA A 182 18.67 -3.19 -9.14
CA ALA A 182 19.83 -3.72 -8.44
C ALA A 182 19.74 -3.49 -6.93
N GLU A 183 19.24 -2.33 -6.50
CA GLU A 183 18.96 -2.04 -5.08
C GLU A 183 17.86 -2.93 -4.52
N GLN A 184 16.74 -3.10 -5.23
CA GLN A 184 15.68 -4.04 -4.83
C GLN A 184 16.19 -5.47 -4.69
N ARG A 185 17.04 -5.94 -5.62
CA ARG A 185 17.67 -7.26 -5.53
C ARG A 185 18.60 -7.38 -4.31
N ARG A 186 19.38 -6.34 -4.01
CA ARG A 186 20.25 -6.30 -2.81
C ARG A 186 19.41 -6.34 -1.54
N ALA A 187 18.33 -5.55 -1.45
CA ALA A 187 17.41 -5.54 -0.32
C ALA A 187 16.74 -6.91 -0.13
N ALA A 188 16.25 -7.52 -1.21
CA ALA A 188 15.65 -8.87 -1.16
C ALA A 188 16.66 -9.92 -0.70
N THR A 189 17.92 -9.85 -1.17
CA THR A 189 18.99 -10.74 -0.74
C THR A 189 19.28 -10.60 0.75
N GLN A 190 19.38 -9.36 1.26
CA GLN A 190 19.58 -9.09 2.68
C GLN A 190 18.43 -9.63 3.53
N GLN A 191 17.18 -9.49 3.07
CA GLN A 191 16.01 -10.02 3.76
C GLN A 191 16.04 -11.55 3.86
N VAL A 192 16.37 -12.24 2.76
CA VAL A 192 16.52 -13.72 2.76
C VAL A 192 17.59 -14.18 3.75
N LEU A 193 18.73 -13.47 3.79
CA LEU A 193 19.81 -13.77 4.74
C LEU A 193 19.37 -13.55 6.19
N ALA A 194 18.65 -12.46 6.47
CA ALA A 194 18.12 -12.16 7.80
C ALA A 194 17.13 -13.24 8.27
N ASP A 195 16.22 -13.69 7.40
CA ASP A 195 15.25 -14.72 7.73
C ASP A 195 15.89 -16.09 7.95
N ARG A 196 16.92 -16.42 7.16
CA ARG A 196 17.73 -17.62 7.40
C ARG A 196 18.40 -17.57 8.77
N ALA A 197 19.03 -16.46 9.13
CA ALA A 197 19.67 -16.29 10.43
C ALA A 197 18.67 -16.45 11.59
N ARG A 198 17.45 -15.89 11.46
CA ARG A 198 16.37 -16.07 12.44
C ARG A 198 15.97 -17.54 12.58
N ARG A 199 15.82 -18.27 11.47
CA ARG A 199 15.49 -19.71 11.49
C ARG A 199 16.59 -20.54 12.14
N GLU A 200 17.85 -20.25 11.83
CA GLU A 200 18.99 -20.94 12.43
C GLU A 200 19.07 -20.68 13.94
N ALA A 201 18.82 -19.44 14.38
CA ALA A 201 18.75 -19.08 15.79
C ALA A 201 17.60 -19.79 16.52
N ALA A 202 16.39 -19.81 15.92
CA ALA A 202 15.23 -20.51 16.48
C ALA A 202 15.47 -22.03 16.58
N ALA A 203 16.08 -22.64 15.56
CA ALA A 203 16.44 -24.05 15.59
C ALA A 203 17.49 -24.37 16.66
N ALA A 204 18.46 -23.48 16.87
CA ALA A 204 19.45 -23.62 17.95
C ALA A 204 18.79 -23.55 19.34
N ALA A 205 17.87 -22.62 19.55
CA ALA A 205 17.09 -22.52 20.79
C ALA A 205 16.22 -23.75 21.04
N GLY A 206 15.52 -24.25 20.00
CA GLY A 206 14.70 -25.46 20.08
C GLY A 206 15.52 -26.72 20.43
N ARG A 207 16.71 -26.88 19.87
CA ARG A 207 17.62 -28.00 20.21
C ARG A 207 18.10 -27.95 21.67
N ALA A 208 18.27 -26.75 22.24
CA ALA A 208 18.61 -26.61 23.65
C ALA A 208 17.44 -26.98 24.58
N ALA A 209 16.21 -26.62 24.20
CA ALA A 209 14.99 -26.94 24.95
C ALA A 209 14.60 -28.43 24.89
N ALA A 210 14.90 -29.12 23.79
CA ALA A 210 14.53 -30.54 23.59
C ALA A 210 15.17 -31.54 24.59
N LYS A 211 16.19 -31.13 25.37
CA LYS A 211 16.88 -32.02 26.33
C LYS A 211 16.06 -32.39 27.57
N LYS A 212 14.92 -31.76 27.83
CA LYS A 212 13.90 -32.25 28.79
C LYS A 212 12.53 -31.97 28.19
N ALA A 213 11.84 -32.99 27.70
CA ALA A 213 10.41 -32.86 27.42
C ALA A 213 9.72 -32.42 28.74
N PRO A 214 9.01 -31.29 28.75
CA PRO A 214 8.34 -30.82 29.95
C PRO A 214 7.33 -31.89 30.40
N VAL A 215 7.28 -32.13 31.71
CA VAL A 215 6.13 -32.81 32.30
C VAL A 215 5.06 -31.74 32.41
N PHE A 216 3.96 -31.91 31.66
CA PHE A 216 2.82 -30.99 31.75
C PHE A 216 2.03 -31.28 33.02
N ASP A 217 1.84 -30.26 33.85
CA ASP A 217 1.00 -30.36 35.03
C ASP A 217 -0.48 -30.42 34.61
N GLU A 218 -1.17 -31.49 34.99
CA GLU A 218 -2.61 -31.66 34.71
C GLU A 218 -3.45 -31.03 35.82
N VAL A 219 -3.98 -29.84 35.57
CA VAL A 219 -4.72 -29.06 36.58
C VAL A 219 -6.11 -29.68 36.84
N ASN A 220 -6.72 -30.27 35.83
CA ASN A 220 -8.08 -30.81 35.89
C ASN A 220 -8.13 -32.34 36.10
N ARG A 221 -6.99 -33.00 36.34
CA ARG A 221 -6.92 -34.46 36.49
C ARG A 221 -7.85 -35.02 37.56
N ARG A 222 -7.92 -34.35 38.72
CA ARG A 222 -8.81 -34.78 39.83
C ARG A 222 -10.29 -34.73 39.46
N ARG A 223 -10.71 -33.76 38.62
CA ARG A 223 -12.10 -33.63 38.17
C ARG A 223 -12.46 -34.69 37.13
N ARG A 224 -11.56 -34.96 36.18
CA ARG A 224 -11.77 -35.98 35.14
C ARG A 224 -11.64 -37.42 35.65
N GLY A 225 -10.88 -37.65 36.72
CA GLY A 225 -10.56 -38.99 37.21
C GLY A 225 -9.54 -39.77 36.36
N GLN A 226 -9.02 -39.19 35.27
CA GLN A 226 -8.13 -39.85 34.32
C GLN A 226 -6.99 -38.95 33.84
N LYS A 227 -5.90 -39.58 33.37
CA LYS A 227 -4.74 -38.87 32.80
C LYS A 227 -5.10 -38.28 31.44
N PHE A 228 -4.79 -37.01 31.24
CA PHE A 228 -4.90 -36.34 29.94
C PHE A 228 -3.69 -36.62 29.06
N PHE A 229 -2.49 -36.61 29.66
CA PHE A 229 -1.24 -36.94 28.99
C PHE A 229 -0.81 -38.38 29.33
N THR A 230 -0.86 -39.27 28.34
CA THR A 230 -0.44 -40.67 28.51
C THR A 230 1.00 -40.86 28.02
N ALA A 231 1.68 -41.89 28.54
CA ALA A 231 3.03 -42.23 28.08
C ALA A 231 3.07 -42.65 26.60
N GLU A 232 1.94 -43.13 26.07
CA GLU A 232 1.78 -43.53 24.67
C GLU A 232 1.84 -42.35 23.70
N MET A 233 1.45 -41.14 24.12
CA MET A 233 1.49 -39.95 23.28
C MET A 233 2.90 -39.64 22.76
N LYS A 234 3.95 -40.08 23.47
CA LYS A 234 5.35 -39.96 23.01
C LYS A 234 5.64 -40.78 21.74
N ARG A 235 4.77 -41.74 21.39
CA ARG A 235 4.86 -42.60 20.19
C ARG A 235 3.92 -42.14 19.08
N TRP A 236 3.14 -41.09 19.30
CA TRP A 236 2.26 -40.55 18.26
C TRP A 236 3.09 -39.96 17.11
N PRO A 237 2.51 -39.87 15.90
CA PRO A 237 3.16 -39.23 14.76
C PRO A 237 3.62 -37.82 15.10
N LYS A 238 4.81 -37.41 14.65
CA LYS A 238 5.32 -36.05 14.87
C LYS A 238 4.60 -35.05 13.95
N ILE A 239 4.54 -33.80 14.36
CA ILE A 239 4.03 -32.71 13.52
C ILE A 239 4.76 -32.70 12.17
N GLY A 240 4.01 -32.71 11.07
CA GLY A 240 4.52 -32.80 9.69
C GLY A 240 4.45 -34.20 9.05
N THR A 241 4.22 -35.25 9.83
CA THR A 241 4.30 -36.65 9.33
C THR A 241 3.34 -36.93 8.18
N HIS A 242 2.11 -36.39 8.23
CA HIS A 242 1.02 -36.66 7.29
C HIS A 242 0.82 -35.52 6.29
N GLN A 243 1.86 -34.74 5.97
CA GLN A 243 1.70 -33.57 5.08
C GLN A 243 1.25 -33.92 3.66
N ASN A 244 1.52 -35.16 3.22
CA ASN A 244 1.15 -35.66 1.89
C ASN A 244 0.16 -36.84 1.96
N THR A 245 -0.47 -37.09 3.11
CA THR A 245 -1.46 -38.18 3.27
C THR A 245 -2.85 -37.63 2.91
N PRO A 246 -3.65 -38.33 2.07
CA PRO A 246 -5.04 -37.96 1.82
C PRO A 246 -5.83 -37.82 3.13
N LEU A 247 -6.74 -36.84 3.19
CA LEU A 247 -7.37 -36.43 4.45
C LEU A 247 -8.12 -37.56 5.15
N ASP A 248 -8.86 -38.35 4.37
CA ASP A 248 -9.62 -39.51 4.82
C ASP A 248 -8.75 -40.65 5.37
N GLU A 249 -7.50 -40.72 4.93
CA GLU A 249 -6.51 -41.72 5.33
C GLU A 249 -5.68 -41.29 6.55
N ILE A 250 -5.73 -40.01 6.97
CA ILE A 250 -4.93 -39.52 8.10
C ILE A 250 -5.36 -40.26 9.37
N PRO A 251 -4.43 -40.92 10.08
CA PRO A 251 -4.77 -41.66 11.28
C PRO A 251 -5.02 -40.73 12.47
N ILE A 252 -6.18 -40.84 13.08
CA ILE A 252 -6.51 -40.20 14.35
C ILE A 252 -6.07 -41.10 15.50
N VAL A 253 -5.13 -40.62 16.30
CA VAL A 253 -4.46 -41.37 17.39
C VAL A 253 -4.99 -40.99 18.78
N GLY A 254 -5.76 -39.91 18.89
CA GLY A 254 -6.42 -39.53 20.14
C GLY A 254 -7.72 -38.79 19.90
N HIS A 255 -8.64 -38.90 20.85
CA HIS A 255 -9.90 -38.18 20.89
C HIS A 255 -10.11 -37.57 22.28
N TYR A 256 -10.55 -36.32 22.29
CA TYR A 256 -10.82 -35.53 23.47
C TYR A 256 -12.17 -34.84 23.30
N PHE A 257 -12.97 -34.77 24.35
CA PHE A 257 -14.34 -34.25 24.23
C PHE A 257 -14.84 -33.56 25.51
N ALA A 258 -15.80 -32.65 25.36
CA ALA A 258 -16.62 -32.13 26.45
C ALA A 258 -17.96 -31.62 25.91
N GLY A 259 -19.04 -32.37 26.15
CA GLY A 259 -20.35 -32.00 25.62
C GLY A 259 -20.34 -31.94 24.08
N PRO A 260 -20.69 -30.79 23.45
CA PRO A 260 -20.74 -30.65 21.99
C PRO A 260 -19.37 -30.36 21.32
N PHE A 261 -18.27 -30.48 22.05
CA PHE A 261 -16.93 -30.16 21.55
C PHE A 261 -16.12 -31.45 21.43
N ASP A 262 -15.65 -31.75 20.22
CA ASP A 262 -14.77 -32.87 19.90
C ASP A 262 -13.43 -32.36 19.34
N PHE A 263 -12.33 -32.93 19.85
CA PHE A 263 -10.97 -32.63 19.42
C PHE A 263 -10.25 -33.95 19.13
N TRP A 264 -9.87 -34.17 17.89
CA TRP A 264 -9.13 -35.34 17.44
C TRP A 264 -7.68 -34.97 17.16
N ALA A 265 -6.74 -35.79 17.63
CA ALA A 265 -5.31 -35.61 17.40
C ALA A 265 -4.80 -36.63 16.38
N ALA A 266 -4.09 -36.16 15.35
CA ALA A 266 -3.40 -37.00 14.37
C ALA A 266 -1.89 -37.01 14.59
N GLU A 267 -1.32 -35.86 14.91
CA GLU A 267 0.10 -35.66 15.17
C GLU A 267 0.30 -34.94 16.51
N TYR A 268 1.42 -35.17 17.18
CA TYR A 268 1.74 -34.55 18.47
C TYR A 268 3.25 -34.36 18.64
N ASP A 269 3.62 -33.20 19.17
CA ASP A 269 4.96 -32.92 19.65
C ASP A 269 5.01 -32.97 21.18
N PRO A 270 5.64 -34.00 21.78
CA PRO A 270 5.74 -34.14 23.24
C PRO A 270 6.63 -33.07 23.90
N HIS A 271 7.39 -32.28 23.13
CA HIS A 271 8.22 -31.22 23.68
C HIS A 271 7.47 -29.91 23.87
N THR A 272 6.62 -29.55 22.91
CA THR A 272 5.82 -28.31 22.97
C THR A 272 4.45 -28.54 23.60
N GLY A 273 3.94 -29.78 23.55
CA GLY A 273 2.56 -30.08 23.92
C GLY A 273 1.58 -29.74 22.80
N GLU A 274 2.06 -29.43 21.60
CA GLU A 274 1.23 -29.11 20.44
C GLU A 274 0.76 -30.40 19.76
N ALA A 275 -0.53 -30.47 19.46
CA ALA A 275 -1.10 -31.48 18.57
C ALA A 275 -1.58 -30.83 17.28
N TRP A 276 -1.52 -31.55 16.18
CA TRP A 276 -2.22 -31.22 14.94
C TRP A 276 -3.33 -32.23 14.70
N GLY A 277 -4.50 -31.75 14.32
CA GLY A 277 -5.68 -32.59 14.22
C GLY A 277 -6.93 -31.83 13.81
N PHE A 278 -8.08 -32.42 14.10
CA PHE A 278 -9.39 -31.92 13.69
C PHE A 278 -10.20 -31.53 14.92
N THR A 279 -10.94 -30.43 14.84
CA THR A 279 -11.86 -29.98 15.89
C THR A 279 -13.24 -29.80 15.29
N ARG A 280 -14.27 -30.30 15.99
CA ARG A 280 -15.67 -30.05 15.64
C ARG A 280 -16.38 -29.50 16.86
N ILE A 281 -17.16 -28.44 16.64
CA ILE A 281 -18.00 -27.82 17.65
C ILE A 281 -19.41 -27.84 17.08
N ASP A 282 -20.34 -28.49 17.78
CA ASP A 282 -21.73 -28.52 17.35
C ASP A 282 -22.28 -27.10 17.13
N GLY A 283 -22.97 -26.89 16.02
CA GLY A 283 -23.49 -25.57 15.61
C GLY A 283 -22.49 -24.59 14.96
N HIS A 284 -21.23 -24.97 14.75
CA HIS A 284 -20.20 -24.11 14.16
C HIS A 284 -19.63 -24.60 12.80
N GLY A 285 -20.39 -25.43 12.08
CA GLY A 285 -20.05 -25.93 10.74
C GLY A 285 -19.41 -27.32 10.76
N ASP A 286 -18.75 -27.69 9.66
CA ASP A 286 -18.25 -29.05 9.43
C ASP A 286 -17.02 -29.41 10.29
N GLY A 287 -16.40 -28.43 10.95
CA GLY A 287 -15.17 -28.58 11.74
C GLY A 287 -13.93 -28.04 11.02
N GLU A 288 -12.80 -27.99 11.72
CA GLU A 288 -11.55 -27.40 11.22
C GLU A 288 -10.31 -28.24 11.55
N TRP A 289 -9.37 -28.29 10.61
CA TRP A 289 -8.03 -28.83 10.83
C TRP A 289 -7.08 -27.75 11.31
N GLY A 290 -6.34 -28.01 12.38
CA GLY A 290 -5.50 -26.99 12.98
C GLY A 290 -4.52 -27.52 14.01
N HIS A 291 -3.72 -26.59 14.50
CA HIS A 291 -2.79 -26.81 15.61
C HIS A 291 -3.48 -26.44 16.93
N GLN A 292 -3.33 -27.28 17.95
CA GLN A 292 -3.90 -27.06 19.27
C GLN A 292 -2.86 -27.32 20.35
N GLN A 293 -2.81 -26.45 21.36
CA GLN A 293 -1.95 -26.61 22.52
C GLN A 293 -2.64 -27.52 23.55
N MET A 294 -2.20 -28.77 23.65
CA MET A 294 -2.82 -29.78 24.52
C MET A 294 -2.83 -29.38 26.00
N PRO A 295 -1.80 -28.71 26.58
CA PRO A 295 -1.88 -28.21 27.95
C PRO A 295 -2.95 -27.15 28.14
N ALA A 296 -3.13 -26.26 27.16
CA ALA A 296 -4.20 -25.28 27.21
C ALA A 296 -5.57 -25.96 27.11
N LEU A 297 -5.70 -26.98 26.24
CA LEU A 297 -6.91 -27.79 26.11
C LEU A 297 -7.25 -28.50 27.43
N GLU A 298 -6.26 -29.11 28.09
CA GLU A 298 -6.39 -29.78 29.39
C GLU A 298 -6.95 -28.84 30.49
N GLN A 299 -6.52 -27.58 30.45
CA GLN A 299 -6.88 -26.54 31.42
C GLN A 299 -8.28 -25.96 31.17
N ARG A 300 -8.83 -26.08 29.96
CA ARG A 300 -10.14 -25.50 29.65
C ARG A 300 -11.28 -26.23 30.35
N LEU A 301 -12.23 -25.43 30.81
CA LEU A 301 -13.51 -25.84 31.33
C LEU A 301 -14.59 -25.31 30.39
N ILE A 302 -15.53 -26.17 29.99
CA ILE A 302 -16.51 -25.90 28.96
C ILE A 302 -17.93 -25.87 29.54
N GLY A 303 -18.75 -24.96 29.02
CA GLY A 303 -20.16 -24.83 29.37
C GLY A 303 -20.42 -24.31 30.80
N PRO A 304 -21.71 -24.11 31.14
CA PRO A 304 -22.11 -23.54 32.43
C PRO A 304 -21.76 -24.41 33.64
N LEU A 305 -21.56 -25.71 33.42
CA LEU A 305 -21.16 -26.66 34.46
C LEU A 305 -19.64 -26.75 34.64
N HIS A 306 -18.86 -25.95 33.90
CA HIS A 306 -17.39 -25.95 33.95
C HIS A 306 -16.81 -27.37 33.80
N GLN A 307 -17.27 -28.11 32.79
CA GLN A 307 -16.85 -29.48 32.54
C GLN A 307 -15.44 -29.48 31.95
N PRO A 308 -14.48 -30.23 32.51
CA PRO A 308 -13.16 -30.37 31.91
C PRO A 308 -13.24 -31.15 30.59
N ILE A 309 -12.35 -30.83 29.65
CA ILE A 309 -12.18 -31.66 28.44
C ILE A 309 -11.59 -33.01 28.82
N GLU A 310 -12.31 -34.07 28.49
CA GLU A 310 -11.95 -35.46 28.77
C GLU A 310 -11.16 -36.08 27.63
N ARG A 311 -10.37 -37.11 27.94
CA ARG A 311 -9.71 -37.95 26.92
C ARG A 311 -10.47 -39.26 26.84
N GLU A 312 -10.83 -39.70 25.66
CA GLU A 312 -11.44 -41.01 25.51
C GLU A 312 -10.40 -42.11 25.79
N THR A 313 -10.65 -42.94 26.80
CA THR A 313 -9.70 -43.96 27.27
C THR A 313 -9.67 -45.22 26.42
N VAL A 314 -10.75 -45.49 25.70
CA VAL A 314 -10.93 -46.65 24.82
C VAL A 314 -10.72 -46.32 23.34
N TRP A 315 -10.25 -45.11 23.02
CA TRP A 315 -10.00 -44.71 21.65
C TRP A 315 -8.93 -45.58 20.99
N SER A 316 -9.31 -46.18 19.86
CA SER A 316 -8.41 -46.92 18.99
C SER A 316 -8.07 -46.10 17.74
N LYS A 317 -6.78 -46.14 17.35
CA LYS A 317 -6.28 -45.49 16.14
C LYS A 317 -7.11 -45.90 14.93
N ARG A 318 -7.64 -44.93 14.19
CA ARG A 318 -8.45 -45.16 12.98
C ARG A 318 -8.31 -44.01 11.97
N PRO A 319 -8.58 -44.24 10.67
CA PRO A 319 -8.52 -43.17 9.67
C PRO A 319 -9.59 -42.10 9.89
N PHE A 320 -9.30 -40.84 9.56
CA PHE A 320 -10.22 -39.73 9.74
C PHE A 320 -11.54 -39.91 8.99
N GLY A 321 -11.54 -40.50 7.78
CA GLY A 321 -12.76 -40.78 7.03
C GLY A 321 -13.74 -41.74 7.72
N THR A 322 -13.31 -42.40 8.81
CA THR A 322 -14.17 -43.23 9.68
C THR A 322 -14.68 -42.50 10.93
N VAL A 323 -14.08 -41.36 11.27
CA VAL A 323 -14.46 -40.52 12.41
C VAL A 323 -15.62 -39.61 12.03
N GLU A 324 -15.59 -39.04 10.83
CA GLU A 324 -16.61 -38.09 10.32
C GLU A 324 -18.02 -38.68 10.19
N ARG A 325 -18.14 -40.02 10.19
CA ARG A 325 -19.44 -40.72 10.04
C ARG A 325 -20.20 -40.90 11.36
N TYR A 326 -19.73 -40.28 12.44
CA TYR A 326 -20.36 -40.23 13.77
C TYR A 326 -20.77 -38.81 14.14
#